data_AF-A0A520XYL8-F1
#
_entry.id   AF-A0A520XYL8-F1
#
_cell.length_a   1.000
_cell.length_b   1.000
_cell.length_c   1.000
_cell.angle_alpha   90.00
_cell.angle_beta   90.00
_cell.angle_gamma   90.00
#
_symmetry.space_group_name_H-M   'P 1'
#
loop_
_entity.id
_entity.type
_entity.pdbx_description
1 polymer ?
#
loop_
_entity_poly.entity_id
_entity_poly.type
_entity_poly.pdbx_seq_one_letter_code
_entity_poly.pdbx_strand_id
1 'polypeptide(L)'
;MSEIFLDDGQGGKSRALIGALGDHAEDIMALAGSDKPLPCVTDEHIWSLHGSRVADILPLDPIFVPRGEDAKNWAQLASVISAVACQNHPRGRPIIALGGGAVGDLAGLAAA
;
A
#
# COMPACT_ATOMS: atom_id res chain seq x y z
N MET A 1 3.63 11.72 -11.90
CA MET A 1 3.83 12.27 -10.54
C MET A 1 3.05 11.34 -9.63
N SER A 2 3.72 10.48 -8.87
CA SER A 2 3.09 9.48 -8.00
C SER A 2 3.28 9.93 -6.57
N GLU A 3 2.19 10.32 -5.90
CA GLU A 3 2.19 10.63 -4.47
C GLU A 3 2.09 9.31 -3.70
N ILE A 4 2.93 9.13 -2.68
CA ILE A 4 2.90 7.96 -1.81
C ILE A 4 2.52 8.45 -0.42
N PHE A 5 1.36 8.00 0.05
CA PHE A 5 0.91 8.21 1.41
C PHE A 5 1.35 7.01 2.25
N LEU A 6 2.02 7.28 3.36
CA LEU A 6 2.40 6.27 4.34
C LEU A 6 1.75 6.65 5.67
N ASP A 7 0.91 5.76 6.18
CA ASP A 7 0.37 5.84 7.54
C ASP A 7 1.11 4.80 8.40
N ASP A 8 1.67 5.25 9.52
CA ASP A 8 2.46 4.41 10.44
C ASP A 8 1.63 3.86 11.60
N GLY A 9 0.32 4.13 11.63
CA GLY A 9 -0.61 3.60 12.63
C GLY A 9 -0.36 4.09 14.06
N GLN A 10 0.51 5.08 14.25
CA GLN A 10 0.95 5.58 15.56
C GLN A 10 0.50 7.03 15.78
N GLY A 11 -0.80 7.31 15.65
CA GLY A 11 -1.48 8.45 16.29
C GLY A 11 -0.89 9.87 16.14
N GLY A 12 0.06 10.12 15.22
CA GLY A 12 0.70 11.43 15.14
C GLY A 12 1.98 11.48 14.31
N LYS A 13 1.83 11.50 12.98
CA LYS A 13 2.49 12.42 12.01
C LYS A 13 2.38 11.82 10.60
N SER A 14 1.54 12.39 9.74
CA SER A 14 1.57 12.07 8.31
C SER A 14 2.89 12.55 7.70
N ARG A 15 3.60 11.69 6.97
CA ARG A 15 4.78 12.05 6.17
C ARG A 15 4.38 12.09 4.69
N ALA A 16 4.67 13.21 4.03
CA ALA A 16 4.55 13.33 2.59
C ALA A 16 5.96 13.32 1.97
N LEU A 17 6.23 12.35 1.10
CA LEU A 17 7.48 12.23 0.36
C LEU A 17 7.19 12.56 -1.12
N ILE A 18 7.85 13.59 -1.65
CA ILE A 18 7.66 14.05 -3.03
C ILE A 18 8.96 13.81 -3.79
N GLY A 19 8.91 13.11 -4.92
CA GLY A 19 10.08 12.78 -5.73
C GLY A 19 9.96 11.43 -6.43
N ALA A 20 11.08 10.90 -6.93
CA ALA A 20 11.11 9.54 -7.44
C ALA A 20 11.05 8.56 -6.25
N LEU A 21 10.32 7.46 -6.41
CA LEU A 21 10.18 6.45 -5.35
C LEU A 21 11.52 5.88 -4.89
N GLY A 22 12.48 5.72 -5.81
CA GLY A 22 13.82 5.22 -5.50
C GLY A 22 14.59 6.11 -4.52
N ASP A 23 14.36 7.42 -4.54
CA ASP A 23 15.03 8.38 -3.65
C ASP A 23 14.58 8.22 -2.19
N HIS A 24 13.44 7.55 -1.98
CA HIS A 24 12.76 7.41 -0.68
C HIS A 24 12.66 5.96 -0.20
N ALA A 25 13.25 5.00 -0.93
CA ALA A 25 13.11 3.57 -0.63
C ALA A 25 13.64 3.22 0.76
N GLU A 26 14.80 3.77 1.15
CA GLU A 26 15.40 3.55 2.47
C GLU A 26 14.51 4.07 3.61
N ASP A 27 13.92 5.25 3.44
CA ASP A 27 12.99 5.84 4.41
C ASP A 27 11.74 4.99 4.60
N ILE A 28 11.19 4.44 3.51
CA ILE A 28 10.03 3.54 3.52
C ILE A 28 10.38 2.23 4.22
N MET A 29 11.53 1.65 3.91
CA MET A 29 11.98 0.39 4.54
C MET A 29 12.33 0.58 6.02
N ALA A 30 12.86 1.74 6.40
CA ALA A 30 13.08 2.08 7.80
C ALA A 30 11.76 2.15 8.58
N LEU A 31 10.69 2.70 7.99
CA LEU A 31 9.34 2.67 8.57
C LEU A 31 8.78 1.24 8.65
N ALA A 32 9.05 0.41 7.65
CA ALA A 32 8.60 -0.98 7.63
C ALA A 32 9.22 -1.86 8.73
N GLY A 33 10.41 -1.52 9.20
CA GLY A 33 11.12 -2.19 10.29
C GLY A 33 11.56 -3.64 10.00
N SER A 34 11.47 -4.11 8.75
CA SER A 34 11.95 -5.43 8.32
C SER A 34 11.99 -5.56 6.79
N ASP A 35 12.76 -6.53 6.28
CA ASP A 35 12.90 -6.81 4.84
C ASP A 35 11.79 -7.70 4.25
N LYS A 36 10.79 -8.06 5.04
CA LYS A 36 9.65 -8.83 4.53
C LYS A 36 8.89 -7.97 3.50
N PRO A 37 8.28 -8.55 2.45
CA PRO A 37 7.42 -7.81 1.54
C PRO A 37 6.32 -7.02 2.27
N LEU A 38 5.93 -5.88 1.71
CA LEU A 38 4.88 -5.01 2.26
C LEU A 38 3.54 -5.34 1.60
N PRO A 39 2.43 -5.41 2.37
CA PRO A 39 1.10 -5.49 1.79
C PRO A 39 0.90 -4.34 0.81
N CYS A 40 0.51 -4.66 -0.42
CA CYS A 40 0.31 -3.66 -1.47
C CYS A 40 -1.09 -3.77 -2.06
N VAL A 41 -1.98 -2.85 -1.71
CA VAL A 41 -3.32 -2.80 -2.34
C VAL A 41 -3.21 -2.06 -3.67
N THR A 42 -3.70 -2.66 -4.74
CA THR A 42 -3.61 -2.11 -6.10
C THR A 42 -4.69 -2.69 -7.01
N ASP A 43 -4.85 -2.15 -8.21
CA ASP A 43 -5.67 -2.74 -9.27
C ASP A 43 -4.79 -3.31 -10.39
N GLU A 44 -5.35 -4.20 -11.21
CA GLU A 44 -4.61 -4.87 -12.28
C GLU A 44 -4.04 -3.90 -13.32
N HIS A 45 -4.72 -2.80 -13.60
CA HIS A 45 -4.28 -1.81 -14.58
C HIS A 45 -3.04 -1.08 -14.08
N ILE A 46 -3.07 -0.57 -12.86
CA ILE A 46 -1.92 0.11 -12.24
C ILE A 46 -0.75 -0.86 -12.09
N TRP A 47 -1.00 -2.08 -11.65
CA TRP A 47 0.06 -3.09 -11.53
C TRP A 47 0.70 -3.42 -12.88
N SER A 48 -0.07 -3.54 -13.95
CA SER A 48 0.47 -3.78 -15.29
C SER A 48 1.39 -2.65 -15.79
N LEU A 49 1.12 -1.41 -15.38
CA LEU A 49 1.89 -0.23 -15.78
C LEU A 49 3.14 0.00 -14.92
N HIS A 50 3.05 -0.29 -13.62
CA HIS A 50 4.03 0.17 -12.64
C HIS A 50 4.56 -0.92 -11.71
N GLY A 51 3.85 -2.04 -11.57
CA GLY A 51 4.11 -3.10 -10.58
C GLY A 51 5.55 -3.60 -10.60
N SER A 52 6.07 -3.97 -11.78
CA SER A 52 7.47 -4.43 -11.90
C SER A 52 8.47 -3.38 -11.43
N ARG A 53 8.31 -2.12 -11.87
CA ARG A 53 9.24 -1.04 -11.53
C ARG A 53 9.22 -0.70 -10.04
N VAL A 54 8.04 -0.79 -9.42
CA VAL A 54 7.90 -0.57 -7.98
C VAL A 54 8.47 -1.75 -7.20
N ALA A 55 8.21 -2.98 -7.64
CA ALA A 55 8.74 -4.21 -7.03
C ALA A 55 10.27 -4.32 -7.09
N ASP A 56 10.91 -3.70 -8.09
CA ASP A 56 12.37 -3.57 -8.17
C ASP A 56 12.95 -2.64 -7.09
N ILE A 57 12.13 -1.75 -6.51
CA ILE A 57 12.55 -0.75 -5.51
C ILE A 57 12.13 -1.15 -4.10
N LEU A 58 10.91 -1.67 -3.95
CA LEU A 58 10.32 -2.09 -2.68
C LEU A 58 9.83 -3.53 -2.80
N PRO A 59 10.07 -4.39 -1.80
CA PRO A 59 9.49 -5.73 -1.80
C PRO A 59 7.99 -5.62 -1.50
N LEU A 60 7.14 -6.06 -2.43
CA LEU A 60 5.68 -5.96 -2.33
C LEU A 60 4.98 -7.32 -2.34
N ASP A 61 3.87 -7.44 -1.61
CA ASP A 61 2.93 -8.55 -1.64
C ASP A 61 1.54 -8.04 -2.08
N PRO A 62 1.22 -8.14 -3.39
CA PRO A 62 0.08 -7.45 -3.96
C PRO A 62 -1.27 -8.08 -3.59
N ILE A 63 -2.24 -7.22 -3.28
CA ILE A 63 -3.65 -7.52 -3.04
C ILE A 63 -4.45 -6.76 -4.09
N PHE A 64 -5.01 -7.50 -5.04
CA PHE A 64 -5.74 -6.92 -6.16
C PHE A 64 -7.19 -6.59 -5.80
N VAL A 65 -7.63 -5.39 -6.18
CA VAL A 65 -9.01 -4.93 -6.05
C VAL A 65 -9.56 -4.50 -7.41
N PRO A 66 -10.90 -4.42 -7.58
CA PRO A 66 -11.51 -3.87 -8.77
C PRO A 66 -11.03 -2.44 -9.05
N ARG A 67 -11.10 -2.02 -10.31
CA ARG A 67 -10.67 -0.68 -10.69
C ARG A 67 -11.70 0.36 -10.27
N GLY A 68 -11.22 1.52 -9.78
CA GLY A 68 -12.05 2.71 -9.58
C GLY A 68 -13.10 2.56 -8.47
N GLU A 69 -14.26 3.19 -8.63
CA GLU A 69 -15.31 3.22 -7.60
C GLU A 69 -15.94 1.84 -7.32
N ASP A 70 -15.77 0.86 -8.22
CA ASP A 70 -16.21 -0.52 -7.97
C ASP A 70 -15.45 -1.17 -6.80
N ALA A 71 -14.26 -0.67 -6.45
CA ALA A 71 -13.55 -1.08 -5.23
C ALA A 71 -14.15 -0.47 -3.95
N LYS A 72 -14.94 0.60 -4.03
CA LYS A 72 -15.44 1.33 -2.86
C LYS A 72 -16.71 0.73 -2.30
N ASN A 73 -16.59 -0.47 -1.75
CA ASN A 73 -17.69 -1.09 -1.02
C ASN A 73 -17.18 -1.95 0.14
N TRP A 74 -18.09 -2.25 1.07
CA TRP A 74 -17.79 -3.01 2.29
C TRP A 74 -17.27 -4.43 2.03
N ALA A 75 -17.73 -5.07 0.95
CA ALA A 75 -17.27 -6.42 0.61
C ALA A 75 -15.79 -6.39 0.20
N GLN A 76 -15.38 -5.39 -0.58
CA GLN A 76 -13.98 -5.20 -0.95
C GLN A 76 -13.11 -4.83 0.25
N LEU A 77 -13.60 -3.97 1.15
CA LEU A 77 -12.87 -3.64 2.38
C LEU A 77 -12.64 -4.88 3.24
N ALA A 78 -13.69 -5.69 3.45
CA ALA A 78 -13.58 -6.94 4.19
C ALA A 78 -12.60 -7.93 3.53
N SER A 79 -12.60 -8.00 2.20
CA SER A 79 -11.66 -8.82 1.43
C SER A 79 -10.21 -8.36 1.64
N VAL A 80 -9.95 -7.04 1.57
CA VAL A 80 -8.61 -6.48 1.79
C VAL A 80 -8.13 -6.75 3.22
N ILE A 81 -8.95 -6.48 4.24
CA ILE A 81 -8.62 -6.76 5.65
C ILE A 81 -8.27 -8.24 5.83
N SER A 82 -9.08 -9.12 5.24
CA SER A 82 -8.84 -10.57 5.32
C SER A 82 -7.53 -10.98 4.65
N ALA A 83 -7.24 -10.43 3.47
CA ALA A 83 -5.99 -10.69 2.74
C ALA A 83 -4.76 -10.24 3.53
N VAL A 84 -4.76 -9.01 4.07
CA VAL A 84 -3.67 -8.48 4.90
C VAL A 84 -3.47 -9.35 6.15
N ALA A 85 -4.55 -9.76 6.80
CA ALA A 85 -4.47 -10.64 7.97
C ALA A 85 -3.86 -12.01 7.64
N CYS A 86 -4.17 -12.58 6.46
CA CYS A 86 -3.63 -13.85 5.99
C CYS A 86 -2.13 -13.80 5.67
N GLN A 87 -1.59 -12.63 5.30
CA GLN A 87 -0.16 -12.47 5.00
C GLN A 87 0.74 -12.49 6.26
N ASN A 88 0.17 -12.49 7.47
CA ASN A 88 0.87 -12.68 8.74
C ASN A 88 2.02 -11.68 8.98
N HIS A 89 1.75 -10.40 8.69
CA HIS A 89 2.64 -9.29 8.97
C HIS A 89 2.61 -8.91 10.46
N PRO A 90 3.76 -8.54 11.07
CA PRO A 90 3.79 -7.89 12.37
C PRO A 90 2.84 -6.67 12.44
N ARG A 91 2.29 -6.40 13.62
CA ARG A 91 1.53 -5.16 13.87
C ARG A 91 2.41 -3.93 13.64
N GLY A 92 1.81 -2.85 13.14
CA GLY A 92 2.53 -1.59 12.85
C GLY A 92 3.29 -1.59 11.53
N ARG A 93 3.11 -2.61 10.69
CA ARG A 93 3.68 -2.61 9.34
C ARG A 93 2.81 -1.78 8.39
N PRO A 94 3.42 -0.92 7.56
CA PRO A 94 2.66 -0.05 6.68
C PRO A 94 2.03 -0.85 5.53
N ILE A 95 0.84 -0.44 5.12
CA ILE A 95 0.18 -0.89 3.89
C ILE A 95 0.53 0.10 2.77
N ILE A 96 0.97 -0.41 1.63
CA ILE A 96 1.22 0.39 0.42
C ILE A 96 -0.06 0.46 -0.41
N ALA A 97 -0.57 1.67 -0.62
CA ALA A 97 -1.64 1.92 -1.59
C ALA A 97 -1.02 2.33 -2.93
N LEU A 98 -0.98 1.42 -3.91
CA LEU A 98 -0.48 1.70 -5.25
C LEU A 98 -1.64 1.91 -6.21
N GLY A 99 -2.09 3.16 -6.36
CA GLY A 99 -3.20 3.50 -7.25
C GLY A 99 -3.71 4.92 -7.06
N GLY A 100 -4.94 5.17 -7.49
CA GLY A 100 -5.64 6.43 -7.26
C GLY A 100 -6.43 6.46 -5.95
N GLY A 101 -7.33 7.43 -5.82
CA GLY A 101 -8.11 7.65 -4.58
C GLY A 101 -8.91 6.44 -4.11
N ALA A 102 -9.47 5.62 -5.01
CA ALA A 102 -10.23 4.44 -4.61
C ALA A 102 -9.38 3.36 -3.91
N VAL A 103 -8.18 3.11 -4.42
CA VAL A 103 -7.21 2.21 -3.78
C VAL A 103 -6.73 2.81 -2.45
N GLY A 104 -6.45 4.12 -2.43
CA GLY A 104 -6.04 4.85 -1.23
C GLY A 104 -7.09 4.80 -0.11
N ASP A 105 -8.35 5.09 -0.42
CA ASP A 105 -9.46 5.06 0.54
C ASP A 105 -9.61 3.65 1.15
N LEU A 106 -9.56 2.62 0.32
CA LEU A 106 -9.75 1.23 0.76
C LEU A 106 -8.58 0.74 1.63
N ALA A 107 -7.35 1.02 1.20
CA ALA A 107 -6.14 0.67 1.95
C ALA A 107 -6.06 1.43 3.27
N GLY A 108 -6.38 2.73 3.26
CA GLY A 108 -6.40 3.57 4.46
C GLY A 108 -7.45 3.09 5.47
N LEU A 109 -8.67 2.75 5.02
CA LEU A 109 -9.68 2.16 5.89
C LEU A 109 -9.30 0.77 6.42
N ALA A 110 -8.58 -0.03 5.63
CA ALA A 110 -8.10 -1.33 6.08
C ALA A 110 -6.93 -1.25 7.09
N ALA A 111 -6.18 -0.13 7.08
CA ALA A 111 -5.03 0.11 7.96
C ALA A 111 -5.40 0.68 9.33
N ALA A 112 -6.56 1.36 9.43
CA ALA A 112 -7.04 2.03 10.64
C ALA A 112 -7.39 1.06 11.78
#